data_AF-A0A1Q6EAH7-F1
#
_entry.id   AF-A0A1Q6EAH7-F1
#
_cell.length_a   1.000
_cell.length_b   1.000
_cell.length_c   1.000
_cell.angle_alpha   90.00
_cell.angle_beta   90.00
_cell.angle_gamma   90.00
#
_symmetry.space_group_name_H-M   'P 1'
#
loop_
_entity.id
_entity.type
_entity.pdbx_description
1 polymer ?
#
loop_
_entity_poly.entity_id
_entity_poly.type
_entity_poly.pdbx_seq_one_letter_code
_entity_poly.pdbx_strand_id
1 'polypeptide(L)'
;MVYWDKEGNVHYVGEDVRTVTTVQRSDGYGGTYDYNIVNGMISWAGTYQASPSGKYIAGTYREESISENGETINESYWPAFFNTETKKTHVFSEFGDGCGMTATDDGIGFIGTPSVFTTAGAVVNIETGEHLGSIQEWVMDRYGLYLPAAGFVQYVIPTGEPGSEFILWGISPDSTVSEPNWYVAPNPAK
;
A
#
# COMPACT_ATOMS: atom_id res chain seq x y z
N MET A 1 -10.43 0.17 -6.76
CA MET A 1 -10.67 -1.29 -6.74
C MET A 1 -12.00 -1.57 -6.06
N VAL A 2 -12.67 -2.65 -6.45
CA VAL A 2 -13.81 -3.21 -5.70
C VAL A 2 -13.41 -4.56 -5.12
N TYR A 3 -14.05 -4.96 -4.02
CA TYR A 3 -13.87 -6.29 -3.43
C TYR A 3 -15.24 -6.92 -3.15
N TRP A 4 -15.26 -8.24 -3.02
CA TRP A 4 -16.43 -9.00 -2.60
C TRP A 4 -16.31 -9.33 -1.12
N ASP A 5 -17.36 -9.06 -0.34
CA ASP A 5 -17.43 -9.53 1.04
C ASP A 5 -17.75 -11.04 1.11
N LYS A 6 -17.82 -11.58 2.33
CA LYS A 6 -18.07 -13.02 2.56
C LYS A 6 -19.45 -13.45 2.05
N GLU A 7 -20.39 -12.52 1.97
CA GLU A 7 -21.75 -12.69 1.47
C GLU A 7 -21.85 -12.52 -0.06
N GLY A 8 -20.76 -12.11 -0.72
CA GLY A 8 -20.69 -11.90 -2.17
C GLY A 8 -21.18 -10.53 -2.65
N ASN A 9 -21.38 -9.57 -1.74
CA ASN A 9 -21.71 -8.19 -2.11
C ASN A 9 -20.46 -7.45 -2.57
N VAL A 10 -20.63 -6.58 -3.56
CA VAL A 10 -19.55 -5.77 -4.13
C VAL A 10 -19.45 -4.45 -3.38
N HIS A 11 -18.25 -4.08 -2.97
CA HIS A 11 -17.95 -2.85 -2.23
C HIS A 11 -16.76 -2.12 -2.86
N TYR A 12 -16.72 -0.79 -2.72
CA TYR A 12 -15.52 -0.03 -3.06
C TYR A 12 -14.51 -0.12 -1.92
N VAL A 13 -13.23 -0.31 -2.26
CA VAL A 13 -12.16 -0.22 -1.26
C VAL A 13 -12.08 1.22 -0.76
N GLY A 14 -12.14 1.42 0.56
CA GLY A 14 -12.14 2.74 1.19
C GLY A 14 -13.37 3.59 0.86
N GLU A 15 -14.53 2.95 0.73
CA GLU A 15 -15.81 3.63 0.52
C GLU A 15 -16.17 4.61 1.64
N ASP A 16 -15.69 4.37 2.86
CA ASP A 16 -15.94 5.21 4.04
C ASP A 16 -15.29 6.59 3.94
N VAL A 17 -14.22 6.72 3.15
CA VAL A 17 -13.50 7.97 2.92
C VAL A 17 -13.67 8.51 1.50
N ARG A 18 -14.51 7.86 0.68
CA ARG A 18 -14.68 8.23 -0.72
C ARG A 18 -15.65 9.40 -0.87
N THR A 19 -15.21 10.47 -1.51
CA THR A 19 -16.07 11.60 -1.91
C THR A 19 -15.94 11.88 -3.41
N VAL A 20 -17.02 12.40 -4.00
CA VAL A 20 -17.05 12.79 -5.42
C VAL A 20 -17.66 14.18 -5.52
N THR A 21 -16.92 15.08 -6.16
CA THR A 21 -17.39 16.43 -6.49
C THR A 21 -17.28 16.62 -7.99
N THR A 22 -18.41 16.86 -8.65
CA THR A 22 -18.44 17.17 -10.08
C THR A 22 -18.23 18.67 -10.29
N VAL A 23 -17.27 19.03 -11.13
CA VAL A 23 -16.98 20.40 -11.55
C VAL A 23 -17.07 20.51 -13.07
N GLN A 24 -17.38 21.70 -13.59
CA GLN A 24 -17.32 21.99 -15.02
C GLN A 24 -15.89 22.37 -15.40
N ARG A 25 -15.33 21.74 -16.43
CA ARG A 25 -14.04 22.13 -17.02
C ARG A 25 -14.19 22.55 -18.47
N SER A 26 -13.39 23.53 -18.88
CA SER A 26 -13.27 23.92 -20.29
C SER A 26 -12.73 22.77 -21.12
N ASP A 27 -13.33 22.52 -22.28
CA ASP A 27 -12.83 21.54 -23.26
C ASP A 27 -11.75 22.11 -24.19
N GLY A 28 -11.45 23.42 -24.08
CA GLY A 28 -10.49 24.12 -24.95
C GLY A 28 -11.04 24.53 -26.32
N TYR A 29 -12.29 24.19 -26.64
CA TYR A 29 -12.97 24.47 -27.91
C TYR A 29 -14.22 25.37 -27.75
N GLY A 30 -14.41 25.94 -26.57
CA GLY A 30 -15.53 26.85 -26.25
C GLY A 30 -16.71 26.16 -25.55
N GLY A 31 -16.58 24.89 -25.20
CA GLY A 31 -17.55 24.13 -24.40
C GLY A 31 -17.03 23.76 -23.02
N THR A 32 -17.84 23.00 -22.27
CA THR A 32 -17.46 22.43 -20.98
C THR A 32 -17.83 20.95 -20.89
N TYR A 33 -17.18 20.24 -19.99
CA TYR A 33 -17.51 18.85 -19.63
C TYR A 33 -17.49 18.66 -18.10
N ASP A 34 -18.26 17.67 -17.66
CA ASP A 34 -18.27 17.22 -16.27
C ASP A 34 -16.96 16.51 -15.94
N TYR A 35 -16.24 17.03 -14.95
CA TYR A 35 -15.05 16.42 -14.39
C TYR A 35 -15.29 16.05 -12.93
N ASN A 36 -15.05 14.79 -12.58
CA ASN A 36 -15.25 14.30 -11.22
C ASN A 36 -13.94 14.33 -10.46
N ILE A 37 -13.85 15.23 -9.49
CA ILE A 37 -12.82 15.20 -8.46
C ILE A 37 -13.20 14.08 -7.50
N VAL A 38 -12.31 13.09 -7.35
CA VAL A 38 -12.54 11.93 -6.50
C VAL A 38 -11.45 11.85 -5.44
N ASN A 39 -11.84 12.11 -4.19
CA ASN A 39 -11.00 11.87 -3.02
C ASN A 39 -11.34 10.50 -2.45
N GLY A 40 -10.33 9.79 -1.98
CA GLY A 40 -10.50 8.48 -1.37
C GLY A 40 -9.36 7.53 -1.66
N MET A 41 -9.57 6.27 -1.30
CA MET A 41 -8.56 5.24 -1.46
C MET A 41 -8.52 4.69 -2.89
N ILE A 42 -7.31 4.64 -3.44
CA ILE A 42 -6.95 3.95 -4.67
C ILE A 42 -6.16 2.70 -4.27
N SER A 43 -6.50 1.58 -4.87
CA SER A 43 -5.75 0.34 -4.71
C SER A 43 -5.73 -0.39 -6.05
N TRP A 44 -4.64 -1.11 -6.31
CA TRP A 44 -4.47 -1.90 -7.52
C TRP A 44 -4.86 -3.36 -7.26
N ALA A 45 -5.18 -4.11 -8.32
CA ALA A 45 -5.59 -5.51 -8.24
C ALA A 45 -4.40 -6.48 -8.37
N GLY A 46 -3.35 -6.23 -7.58
CA GLY A 46 -2.16 -7.09 -7.48
C GLY A 46 -2.32 -8.12 -6.36
N THR A 47 -1.69 -9.27 -6.55
CA THR A 47 -1.81 -10.43 -5.64
C THR A 47 -1.30 -10.18 -4.22
N TYR A 48 -0.49 -9.14 -4.01
CA TYR A 48 0.14 -8.81 -2.73
C TYR A 48 -0.52 -7.63 -1.99
N GLN A 49 -1.55 -7.01 -2.56
CA GLN A 49 -2.18 -5.82 -1.97
C GLN A 49 -3.27 -6.15 -0.94
N ALA A 50 -3.74 -7.39 -0.91
CA ALA A 50 -4.60 -7.88 0.17
C ALA A 50 -3.78 -8.73 1.14
N SER A 51 -4.12 -8.64 2.43
CA SER A 51 -3.62 -9.60 3.41
C SER A 51 -4.12 -11.02 3.07
N PRO A 52 -3.46 -12.10 3.54
CA PRO A 52 -3.82 -13.47 3.16
C PRO A 52 -5.30 -13.83 3.36
N SER A 53 -5.92 -13.35 4.44
CA SER A 53 -7.36 -13.54 4.70
C SER A 53 -8.28 -12.57 3.94
N GLY A 54 -7.73 -11.54 3.29
CA GLY A 54 -8.48 -10.43 2.71
C GLY A 54 -8.98 -9.40 3.73
N LYS A 55 -8.59 -9.51 5.01
CA LYS A 55 -8.97 -8.58 6.07
C LYS A 55 -8.50 -7.15 5.80
N TYR A 56 -7.27 -6.99 5.32
CA TYR A 56 -6.72 -5.68 4.98
C TYR A 56 -6.42 -5.58 3.49
N ILE A 57 -6.73 -4.41 2.92
CA ILE A 57 -6.38 -4.06 1.55
C ILE A 57 -5.50 -2.81 1.60
N ALA A 58 -4.29 -2.89 1.04
CA ALA A 58 -3.32 -1.81 0.96
C ALA A 58 -3.53 -0.94 -0.29
N GLY A 59 -3.16 0.32 -0.22
CA GLY A 59 -3.23 1.25 -1.34
C GLY A 59 -2.79 2.66 -0.96
N THR A 60 -3.29 3.65 -1.70
CA THR A 60 -2.95 5.05 -1.55
C THR A 60 -4.23 5.87 -1.44
N TYR A 61 -4.37 6.67 -0.39
CA TYR A 61 -5.36 7.72 -0.36
C TYR A 61 -4.91 8.86 -1.28
N ARG A 62 -5.82 9.31 -2.14
CA ARG A 62 -5.60 10.48 -2.99
C ARG A 62 -6.57 11.58 -2.59
N GLU A 63 -6.03 12.78 -2.47
CA GLU A 63 -6.80 14.02 -2.48
C GLU A 63 -6.53 14.75 -3.78
N GLU A 64 -7.58 15.22 -4.42
CA GLU A 64 -7.55 15.93 -5.68
C GLU A 64 -8.26 17.28 -5.51
N SER A 65 -7.70 18.33 -6.11
CA SER A 65 -8.31 19.65 -6.16
C SER A 65 -8.07 20.30 -7.51
N ILE A 66 -8.90 21.26 -7.87
CA ILE A 66 -8.73 22.06 -9.07
C ILE A 66 -8.25 23.46 -8.70
N SER A 67 -7.30 24.00 -9.46
CA SER A 67 -6.86 25.38 -9.29
C SER A 67 -8.02 26.36 -9.53
N GLU A 68 -7.95 27.55 -8.94
CA GLU A 68 -9.01 28.57 -9.06
C GLU A 68 -9.34 28.92 -10.52
N ASN A 69 -8.35 28.86 -11.42
CA ASN A 69 -8.54 29.12 -12.85
C ASN A 69 -9.08 27.90 -13.64
N GLY A 70 -9.30 26.74 -13.00
CA GLY A 70 -9.86 25.55 -13.63
C GLY A 70 -8.88 24.73 -14.49
N GLU A 71 -7.62 25.16 -14.60
CA GLU A 71 -6.65 24.62 -15.56
C GLU A 71 -5.81 23.48 -15.01
N THR A 72 -5.48 23.51 -13.72
CA THR A 72 -4.56 22.56 -13.08
C THR A 72 -5.32 21.66 -12.12
N ILE A 73 -5.05 20.37 -12.19
CA ILE A 73 -5.44 19.40 -11.17
C ILE A 73 -4.25 19.20 -10.25
N ASN A 74 -4.45 19.47 -8.96
CA ASN A 74 -3.46 19.19 -7.93
C ASN A 74 -3.83 17.89 -7.24
N GLU A 75 -2.84 17.03 -7.02
CA GLU A 75 -3.01 15.75 -6.36
C GLU A 75 -2.06 15.63 -5.19
N SER A 76 -2.51 14.99 -4.11
CA SER A 76 -1.68 14.59 -2.98
C SER A 76 -1.96 13.13 -2.67
N TYR A 77 -0.90 12.41 -2.33
CA TYR A 77 -0.93 10.96 -2.17
C TYR A 77 -0.41 10.58 -0.80
N TRP A 78 -1.10 9.67 -0.12
CA TRP A 78 -0.65 9.12 1.17
C TRP A 78 -0.91 7.62 1.26
N PRO A 79 -0.05 6.85 1.95
CA PRO A 79 -0.32 5.44 2.19
C PRO A 79 -1.64 5.24 2.92
N ALA A 80 -2.38 4.21 2.51
CA ALA A 80 -3.64 3.86 3.14
C ALA A 80 -3.88 2.36 3.21
N PHE A 81 -4.63 1.94 4.23
CA PHE A 81 -5.04 0.56 4.45
C PHE A 81 -6.52 0.52 4.79
N PHE A 82 -7.28 -0.34 4.13
CA PHE A 82 -8.70 -0.53 4.37
C PHE A 82 -8.95 -1.86 5.06
N ASN A 83 -9.62 -1.82 6.20
CA ASN A 83 -10.08 -3.00 6.93
C ASN A 83 -11.45 -3.41 6.40
N THR A 84 -11.53 -4.59 5.77
CA THR A 84 -12.74 -5.11 5.13
C THR A 84 -13.76 -5.64 6.13
N GLU A 85 -13.37 -5.88 7.39
CA GLU A 85 -14.26 -6.34 8.46
C GLU A 85 -14.91 -5.15 9.18
N THR A 86 -14.14 -4.12 9.50
CA THR A 86 -14.64 -2.91 10.19
C THR A 86 -15.14 -1.83 9.22
N LYS A 87 -14.84 -1.96 7.93
CA LYS A 87 -15.15 -1.00 6.86
C LYS A 87 -14.52 0.38 7.15
N LYS A 88 -13.26 0.39 7.60
CA LYS A 88 -12.52 1.61 7.93
C LYS A 88 -11.24 1.74 7.13
N THR A 89 -10.99 2.93 6.58
CA THR A 89 -9.71 3.31 5.99
C THR A 89 -8.84 4.03 7.01
N HIS A 90 -7.58 3.61 7.09
CA HIS A 90 -6.51 4.23 7.86
C HIS A 90 -5.55 4.89 6.87
N VAL A 91 -5.37 6.22 7.00
CA VAL A 91 -4.51 7.04 6.13
C VAL A 91 -3.31 7.52 6.93
N PHE A 92 -2.11 7.38 6.35
CA PHE A 92 -0.84 7.66 7.01
C PHE A 92 -0.13 8.84 6.34
N SER A 93 -0.68 10.04 6.51
CA SER A 93 -0.23 11.26 5.81
C SER A 93 1.22 11.68 6.11
N GLU A 94 1.73 11.28 7.26
CA GLU A 94 3.09 11.56 7.74
C GLU A 94 4.20 10.93 6.88
N PHE A 95 3.86 9.96 6.03
CA PHE A 95 4.81 9.33 5.09
C PHE A 95 4.79 9.98 3.69
N GLY A 96 4.11 11.11 3.51
CA GLY A 96 4.07 11.86 2.25
C GLY A 96 3.56 11.01 1.07
N ASP A 97 4.13 11.22 -0.12
CA ASP A 97 3.77 10.56 -1.40
C ASP A 97 4.08 9.05 -1.46
N GLY A 98 3.99 8.35 -0.33
CA GLY A 98 4.11 6.91 -0.22
C GLY A 98 2.84 6.15 -0.64
N CYS A 99 2.97 4.83 -0.64
CA CYS A 99 1.92 3.88 -0.96
C CYS A 99 1.88 2.78 0.10
N GLY A 100 0.68 2.37 0.51
CA GLY A 100 0.47 1.11 1.20
C GLY A 100 0.70 -0.02 0.21
N MET A 101 1.65 -0.89 0.50
CA MET A 101 2.14 -1.88 -0.46
C MET A 101 1.55 -3.26 -0.21
N THR A 102 1.54 -3.69 1.07
CA THR A 102 0.97 -4.95 1.51
C THR A 102 0.59 -4.85 2.99
N ALA A 103 -0.24 -5.79 3.45
CA ALA A 103 -0.67 -5.87 4.83
C ALA A 103 -0.75 -7.32 5.31
N THR A 104 -0.65 -7.51 6.61
CA THR A 104 -0.75 -8.81 7.28
C THR A 104 -2.10 -8.96 7.96
N ASP A 105 -2.53 -10.19 8.23
CA ASP A 105 -3.82 -10.43 8.89
C ASP A 105 -3.88 -9.92 10.34
N ASP A 106 -2.72 -9.89 11.02
CA ASP A 106 -2.54 -9.33 12.36
C ASP A 106 -2.43 -7.80 12.39
N GLY A 107 -2.60 -7.11 11.26
CA GLY A 107 -2.75 -5.65 11.21
C GLY A 107 -1.44 -4.88 11.05
N ILE A 108 -0.41 -5.48 10.48
CA ILE A 108 0.84 -4.82 10.11
C ILE A 108 0.76 -4.35 8.67
N GLY A 109 0.96 -3.05 8.45
CA GLY A 109 0.99 -2.41 7.14
C GLY A 109 2.41 -2.10 6.70
N PHE A 110 2.72 -2.33 5.43
CA PHE A 110 4.01 -1.99 4.84
C PHE A 110 3.85 -0.84 3.86
N ILE A 111 4.68 0.19 4.03
CA ILE A 111 4.67 1.44 3.26
C ILE A 111 5.95 1.53 2.45
N GLY A 112 5.80 1.85 1.16
CA GLY A 112 6.91 2.06 0.24
C GLY A 112 6.62 3.20 -0.71
N THR A 113 7.44 3.32 -1.75
CA THR A 113 7.14 4.21 -2.88
C THR A 113 6.31 3.46 -3.91
N PRO A 114 5.49 4.15 -4.71
CA PRO A 114 4.73 3.50 -5.77
C PRO A 114 5.63 2.64 -6.66
N SER A 115 5.25 1.38 -6.86
CA SER A 115 5.99 0.39 -7.65
C SER A 115 7.33 -0.11 -7.10
N VAL A 116 7.75 0.34 -5.90
CA VAL A 116 9.06 -0.03 -5.34
C VAL A 116 8.98 -0.30 -3.84
N PHE A 117 9.44 -1.49 -3.44
CA PHE A 117 9.40 -1.95 -2.06
C PHE A 117 10.82 -2.06 -1.51
N THR A 118 11.37 -0.98 -0.95
CA THR A 118 12.75 -0.95 -0.45
C THR A 118 12.82 -1.29 1.03
N THR A 119 14.00 -1.73 1.49
CA THR A 119 14.27 -1.99 2.92
C THR A 119 14.15 -0.74 3.80
N ALA A 120 14.20 0.45 3.20
CA ALA A 120 14.00 1.75 3.85
C ALA A 120 12.52 2.18 3.93
N GLY A 121 11.59 1.41 3.37
CA GLY A 121 10.15 1.62 3.58
C GLY A 121 9.76 1.55 5.06
N ALA A 122 8.57 2.00 5.40
CA ALA A 122 8.08 2.02 6.77
C ALA A 122 7.14 0.85 7.07
N VAL A 123 7.12 0.43 8.33
CA VAL A 123 6.18 -0.58 8.85
C VAL A 123 5.32 0.07 9.91
N VAL A 124 4.01 -0.15 9.86
CA VAL A 124 3.05 0.47 10.77
C VAL A 124 2.10 -0.58 11.36
N ASN A 125 1.62 -0.33 12.56
CA ASN A 125 0.40 -0.95 13.04
C ASN A 125 -0.79 -0.19 12.44
N ILE A 126 -1.61 -0.89 11.65
CA ILE A 126 -2.70 -0.27 10.88
C ILE A 126 -3.74 0.39 11.80
N GLU A 127 -4.15 -0.30 12.86
CA GLU A 127 -5.25 0.15 13.72
C GLU A 127 -4.82 1.26 14.67
N THR A 128 -3.61 1.16 15.23
CA THR A 128 -3.11 2.14 16.21
C THR A 128 -2.40 3.33 15.58
N GLY A 129 -1.97 3.20 14.32
CA GLY A 129 -1.14 4.21 13.65
C GLY A 129 0.33 4.21 14.09
N GLU A 130 0.74 3.25 14.92
CA GLU A 130 2.10 3.21 15.46
C GLU A 130 3.14 2.91 14.36
N HIS A 131 4.19 3.73 14.28
CA HIS A 131 5.33 3.47 13.41
C HIS A 131 6.29 2.47 14.08
N LEU A 132 6.43 1.29 13.46
CA LEU A 132 7.21 0.15 13.96
C LEU A 132 8.66 0.14 13.43
N GLY A 133 9.07 1.22 12.75
CA GLY A 133 10.38 1.36 12.13
C GLY A 133 10.39 1.02 10.64
N SER A 134 11.59 0.92 10.09
CA SER A 134 11.80 0.50 8.70
C SER A 134 11.52 -0.98 8.48
N ILE A 135 11.35 -1.39 7.23
CA ILE A 135 11.20 -2.80 6.86
C ILE A 135 12.41 -3.62 7.31
N GLN A 136 13.63 -3.07 7.16
CA GLN A 136 14.84 -3.72 7.66
C GLN A 136 14.80 -3.89 9.19
N GLU A 137 14.44 -2.86 9.94
CA GLU A 137 14.41 -2.92 11.40
C GLU A 137 13.37 -3.95 11.88
N TRP A 138 12.17 -3.92 11.30
CA TRP A 138 11.10 -4.86 11.63
C TRP A 138 11.46 -6.31 11.30
N VAL A 139 12.06 -6.57 10.13
CA VAL A 139 12.50 -7.92 9.75
C VAL A 139 13.65 -8.42 10.63
N MET A 140 14.57 -7.53 11.01
CA MET A 140 15.66 -7.87 11.92
C MET A 140 15.13 -8.20 13.32
N ASP A 141 14.23 -7.39 13.87
CA ASP A 141 13.66 -7.62 15.20
C ASP A 141 12.87 -8.94 15.25
N ARG A 142 11.99 -9.16 14.26
CA ARG A 142 11.09 -10.31 14.26
C ARG A 142 11.77 -11.62 13.86
N TYR A 143 12.69 -11.59 12.90
CA TYR A 143 13.28 -12.80 12.32
C TYR A 143 14.79 -12.92 12.49
N GLY A 144 15.47 -11.87 12.95
CA GLY A 144 16.94 -11.84 13.04
C GLY A 144 17.63 -11.78 11.67
N LEU A 145 16.93 -11.29 10.64
CA LEU A 145 17.41 -11.31 9.26
C LEU A 145 17.87 -9.93 8.79
N TYR A 146 19.01 -9.89 8.10
CA TYR A 146 19.50 -8.70 7.41
C TYR A 146 19.17 -8.79 5.92
N LEU A 147 18.42 -7.81 5.41
CA LEU A 147 18.07 -7.69 4.00
C LEU A 147 19.12 -6.82 3.27
N PRO A 148 19.40 -7.07 1.98
CA PRO A 148 20.29 -6.21 1.22
C PRO A 148 19.76 -4.78 1.14
N ALA A 149 20.65 -3.80 1.29
CA ALA A 149 20.30 -2.39 1.14
C ALA A 149 19.75 -2.05 -0.27
N ALA A 150 20.14 -2.81 -1.31
CA ALA A 150 19.68 -2.68 -2.69
C ALA A 150 18.69 -3.79 -3.12
N GLY A 151 18.05 -4.47 -2.16
CA GLY A 151 17.04 -5.49 -2.42
C GLY A 151 15.62 -4.94 -2.40
N PHE A 152 14.73 -5.53 -3.19
CA PHE A 152 13.29 -5.35 -3.04
C PHE A 152 12.68 -6.58 -2.38
N VAL A 153 11.78 -6.37 -1.41
CA VAL A 153 10.96 -7.46 -0.86
C VAL A 153 9.72 -7.58 -1.73
N GLN A 154 9.49 -8.76 -2.32
CA GLN A 154 8.33 -8.97 -3.18
C GLN A 154 7.14 -9.52 -2.40
N TYR A 155 7.43 -10.35 -1.39
CA TYR A 155 6.39 -11.03 -0.61
C TYR A 155 6.89 -11.35 0.80
N VAL A 156 6.02 -11.16 1.79
CA VAL A 156 6.23 -11.50 3.20
C VAL A 156 5.04 -12.34 3.65
N ILE A 157 5.27 -13.56 4.12
CA ILE A 157 4.27 -14.31 4.88
C ILE A 157 4.45 -13.97 6.37
N PRO A 158 3.49 -13.28 6.99
CA PRO A 158 3.67 -12.68 8.32
C PRO A 158 3.30 -13.60 9.49
N THR A 159 3.15 -14.90 9.26
CA THR A 159 2.53 -15.81 10.23
C THR A 159 3.36 -16.00 11.51
N GLY A 160 4.67 -15.69 11.51
CA GLY A 160 5.54 -15.94 12.66
C GLY A 160 5.73 -17.43 13.00
N GLU A 161 5.03 -18.33 12.30
CA GLU A 161 5.15 -19.77 12.44
C GLU A 161 6.33 -20.32 11.62
N PRO A 162 6.89 -21.48 12.01
CA PRO A 162 7.77 -22.29 11.16
C PRO A 162 7.19 -22.44 9.74
N GLY A 163 7.90 -21.92 8.74
CA GLY A 163 7.41 -21.86 7.35
C GLY A 163 6.90 -20.50 6.90
N SER A 164 7.11 -19.43 7.68
CA SER A 164 6.92 -18.05 7.20
C SER A 164 7.98 -17.75 6.13
N GLU A 165 7.57 -17.44 4.89
CA GLU A 165 8.49 -17.28 3.75
C GLU A 165 8.71 -15.81 3.38
N PHE A 166 9.93 -15.49 2.99
CA PHE A 166 10.30 -14.24 2.32
C PHE A 166 10.73 -14.52 0.88
N ILE A 167 10.18 -13.77 -0.08
CA ILE A 167 10.68 -13.74 -1.46
C ILE A 167 11.37 -12.40 -1.68
N LEU A 168 12.68 -12.43 -1.90
CA LEU A 168 13.53 -11.25 -2.10
C LEU A 168 14.07 -11.22 -3.54
N TRP A 169 13.99 -10.05 -4.16
CA TRP A 169 14.75 -9.74 -5.37
C TRP A 169 15.97 -8.91 -4.98
N GLY A 170 17.16 -9.38 -5.32
CA GLY A 170 18.38 -8.58 -5.21
C GLY A 170 18.58 -7.77 -6.47
N ILE A 171 18.73 -6.45 -6.37
CA ILE A 171 19.46 -5.73 -7.40
C ILE A 171 20.94 -5.83 -7.04
N SER A 172 21.76 -6.30 -7.97
CA SER A 172 23.20 -6.15 -7.85
C SER A 172 23.60 -4.67 -7.82
N PRO A 173 24.78 -4.33 -7.29
CA PRO A 173 25.28 -2.96 -7.26
C PRO A 173 25.33 -2.25 -8.63
N ASP A 174 25.28 -3.01 -9.73
CA ASP A 174 25.30 -2.50 -11.11
C ASP A 174 23.90 -2.32 -11.73
N SER A 175 22.83 -2.36 -10.92
CA SER A 175 21.45 -2.20 -11.38
C SER A 175 20.92 -3.31 -12.31
N THR A 176 21.61 -4.45 -12.41
CA THR A 176 21.04 -5.63 -13.06
C THR A 176 20.10 -6.35 -12.09
N VAL A 177 18.84 -6.52 -12.50
CA VAL A 177 17.89 -7.36 -11.78
C VAL A 177 18.27 -8.80 -12.08
N SER A 178 19.06 -9.42 -11.20
CA SER A 178 19.20 -10.88 -11.26
C SER A 178 17.90 -11.49 -10.73
N GLU A 179 17.51 -12.63 -11.29
CA GLU A 179 16.31 -13.44 -10.99
C GLU A 179 16.04 -13.60 -9.47
N PRO A 180 14.87 -14.10 -9.00
CA PRO A 180 14.62 -14.26 -7.57
C PRO A 180 15.73 -15.10 -6.93
N ASN A 181 16.65 -14.46 -6.21
CA ASN A 181 17.89 -15.13 -5.85
C ASN A 181 17.79 -15.79 -4.48
N TRP A 182 17.00 -15.25 -3.55
CA TRP A 182 17.08 -15.66 -2.15
C TRP A 182 15.73 -16.10 -1.59
N TYR A 183 15.69 -17.38 -1.23
CA TYR A 183 14.70 -17.99 -0.34
C TYR A 183 15.22 -17.88 1.09
N VAL A 184 14.46 -17.26 1.98
CA VAL A 184 14.81 -17.18 3.40
C VAL A 184 13.66 -17.70 4.25
N ALA A 185 13.87 -18.85 4.86
CA ALA A 185 13.01 -19.39 5.90
C ALA A 185 13.59 -19.00 7.28
N PRO A 186 12.83 -18.34 8.17
CA PRO A 186 13.25 -18.08 9.52
C PRO A 186 13.51 -19.37 10.29
N ASN A 187 14.40 -19.29 11.28
CA ASN A 187 14.74 -20.43 12.12
C ASN A 187 13.52 -20.83 12.97
N PRO A 188 13.01 -22.07 12.88
CA PRO A 188 11.82 -22.52 13.63
C PRO A 188 11.98 -22.52 15.16
N ALA A 189 13.16 -22.18 15.68
CA ALA A 189 13.49 -22.15 17.10
C ALA A 189 13.37 -20.77 17.76
N LYS A 190 12.90 -19.73 17.05
CA LYS A 190 12.54 -18.43 17.62
C LYS A 190 11.04 -18.19 17.51
#